data_AF-A0A944FZN2-F1
#
_entry.id   AF-A0A944FZN2-F1
#
_cell.length_a   1.000
_cell.length_b   1.000
_cell.length_c   1.000
_cell.angle_alpha   90.00
_cell.angle_beta   90.00
_cell.angle_gamma   90.00
#
_symmetry.space_group_name_H-M   'P 1'
#
loop_
_entity.id
_entity.type
_entity.pdbx_description
1 polymer ?
#
loop_
_entity_poly.entity_id
_entity_poly.type
_entity_poly.pdbx_seq_one_letter_code
_entity_poly.pdbx_strand_id
1 'polypeptide(L)'
;MTRMEKVALDDVERVAAGGKAVIAADDCTIVSTVRDAITSGRSATFYTSLSQAKAVKTWYWTPARVRETGIRKVSSEEKARIAKELGIEDIGVFRCNRIECECGHVYGAFEFLQQGIKEHGRSAVLSVFAMENAAVMRINPPDLLVCPNCDELLPERMTYDNGTYGCCFGTEE
;
A
#
# COMPACT_ATOMS: atom_id res chain seq x y z
N MET A 1 -24.47 16.49 22.66
CA MET A 1 -23.46 15.42 22.69
C MET A 1 -23.79 14.46 21.56
N THR A 2 -23.17 14.68 20.41
CA THR A 2 -23.36 13.86 19.21
C THR A 2 -22.85 12.48 19.53
N ARG A 3 -23.72 11.48 19.31
CA ARG A 3 -23.46 10.07 19.47
C ARG A 3 -22.20 9.74 18.67
N MET A 4 -21.05 9.70 19.34
CA MET A 4 -19.87 9.03 18.83
C MET A 4 -20.38 7.62 18.57
N GLU A 5 -20.63 7.29 17.29
CA GLU A 5 -20.99 5.95 16.89
C GLU A 5 -20.01 5.04 17.61
N LYS A 6 -20.54 4.02 18.32
CA LYS A 6 -19.72 3.09 19.10
C LYS A 6 -18.72 2.47 18.14
N VAL A 7 -17.55 3.09 17.97
CA VAL A 7 -16.32 2.34 17.85
C VAL A 7 -16.38 1.44 19.07
N ALA A 8 -16.52 0.13 18.88
CA ALA A 8 -16.47 -0.78 20.00
C ALA A 8 -15.14 -0.49 20.69
N LEU A 9 -15.17 0.07 21.90
CA LEU A 9 -13.95 0.51 22.57
C LEU A 9 -12.97 -0.67 22.70
N ASP A 10 -13.50 -1.88 22.74
CA ASP A 10 -12.79 -3.16 22.65
C ASP A 10 -11.88 -3.28 21.41
N ASP A 11 -12.32 -2.79 20.24
CA ASP A 11 -11.50 -2.78 19.02
C ASP A 11 -10.35 -1.78 19.13
N VAL A 12 -10.61 -0.60 19.69
CA VAL A 12 -9.60 0.43 19.95
C VAL A 12 -8.59 -0.06 20.97
N GLU A 13 -9.07 -0.65 22.06
CA GLU A 13 -8.26 -1.21 23.14
C GLU A 13 -7.37 -2.32 22.61
N ARG A 14 -7.90 -3.23 21.80
CA ARG A 14 -7.12 -4.32 21.20
C ARG A 14 -6.00 -3.80 20.29
N VAL A 15 -6.29 -2.77 19.47
CA VAL A 15 -5.26 -2.15 18.62
C VAL A 15 -4.21 -1.44 19.47
N ALA A 16 -4.63 -0.71 20.50
CA ALA A 16 -3.73 0.00 21.41
C ALA A 16 -2.85 -0.95 22.24
N ALA A 17 -3.44 -2.01 22.81
CA ALA A 17 -2.75 -3.07 23.55
C ALA A 17 -1.73 -3.81 22.68
N GLY A 18 -1.96 -3.88 21.36
CA GLY A 18 -1.01 -4.38 20.37
C GLY A 18 0.17 -3.44 20.08
N GLY A 19 0.34 -2.35 20.84
CA GLY A 19 1.43 -1.38 20.69
C GLY A 19 1.27 -0.42 19.51
N LYS A 20 0.04 -0.26 19.00
CA LYS A 20 -0.28 0.71 17.94
C LYS A 20 -0.96 1.94 18.53
N ALA A 21 -0.82 3.08 17.84
CA ALA A 21 -1.57 4.28 18.19
C ALA A 21 -2.90 4.32 17.42
N VAL A 22 -3.97 4.68 18.11
CA VAL A 22 -5.27 5.01 17.49
C VAL A 22 -5.49 6.52 17.64
N ILE A 23 -5.72 7.20 16.52
CA ILE A 23 -5.93 8.65 16.48
C ILE A 23 -7.34 8.90 15.95
N ALA A 24 -8.18 9.54 16.76
CA ALA A 24 -9.48 10.04 16.34
C ALA A 24 -9.41 11.58 16.27
N ALA A 25 -9.54 12.11 15.06
CA ALA A 25 -9.53 13.54 14.78
C ALA A 25 -10.41 13.84 13.57
N ASP A 26 -10.62 15.12 13.27
CA ASP A 26 -11.28 15.51 12.02
C ASP A 26 -10.46 15.12 10.78
N ASP A 27 -11.13 15.05 9.63
CA ASP A 27 -10.52 14.62 8.36
C ASP A 27 -9.30 15.47 7.96
N CYS A 28 -9.30 16.77 8.23
CA CYS A 28 -8.18 17.64 7.87
C CYS A 28 -6.94 17.34 8.71
N THR A 29 -7.11 17.10 10.01
CA THR A 29 -6.02 16.73 10.92
C THR A 29 -5.41 15.38 10.53
N ILE A 30 -6.24 14.38 10.23
CA ILE A 30 -5.76 13.06 9.76
C ILE A 30 -5.00 13.20 8.43
N VAL A 31 -5.58 13.89 7.44
CA VAL A 31 -4.94 14.09 6.13
C VAL A 31 -3.61 14.83 6.27
N SER A 32 -3.54 15.86 7.11
CA SER A 32 -2.30 16.61 7.36
C SER A 32 -1.23 15.73 8.01
N THR A 33 -1.61 14.89 8.97
CA THR A 33 -0.69 13.94 9.60
C THR A 33 -0.08 12.96 8.60
N VAL A 34 -0.90 12.43 7.67
CA VAL A 34 -0.40 11.54 6.61
C VAL A 34 0.54 12.29 5.67
N ARG A 35 0.21 13.52 5.27
CA ARG A 35 1.06 14.36 4.42
C ARG A 35 2.39 14.66 5.10
N ASP A 36 2.38 14.99 6.37
CA ASP A 36 3.57 15.25 7.16
C ASP A 36 4.47 14.02 7.25
N ALA A 37 3.91 12.81 7.40
CA ALA A 37 4.70 11.58 7.36
C ALA A 37 5.37 11.38 6.00
N ILE A 38 4.65 11.69 4.90
CA ILE A 38 5.20 11.63 3.54
C ILE A 38 6.33 12.64 3.40
N THR A 39 6.10 13.92 3.67
CA THR A 39 7.08 15.00 3.44
C THR A 39 8.31 14.88 4.34
N SER A 40 8.16 14.35 5.55
CA SER A 40 9.29 14.14 6.49
C SER A 40 10.06 12.84 6.26
N GLY A 41 9.73 12.05 5.24
CA GLY A 41 10.41 10.78 4.97
C GLY A 41 10.21 9.69 6.04
N ARG A 42 9.26 9.88 6.97
CA ARG A 42 9.01 8.91 8.05
C ARG A 42 8.27 7.68 7.54
N SER A 43 8.66 6.51 8.06
CA SER A 43 7.94 5.26 7.79
C SER A 43 6.72 5.13 8.71
N ALA A 44 5.54 4.94 8.13
CA ALA A 44 4.29 4.76 8.87
C ALA A 44 3.26 3.99 8.03
N THR A 45 2.30 3.34 8.67
CA THR A 45 1.13 2.76 7.98
C THR A 45 -0.12 3.37 8.59
N PHE A 46 -0.96 3.96 7.74
CA PHE A 46 -2.22 4.57 8.15
C PHE A 46 -3.38 3.74 7.64
N TYR A 47 -4.32 3.47 8.54
CA TYR A 47 -5.64 2.95 8.23
C TYR A 47 -6.60 4.13 8.28
N THR A 48 -7.18 4.50 7.14
CA THR A 48 -7.99 5.72 7.00
C THR A 48 -9.35 5.40 6.40
N SER A 49 -10.28 6.34 6.49
CA SER A 49 -11.48 6.28 5.66
C SER A 49 -11.11 6.40 4.17
N LEU A 50 -12.04 6.02 3.29
CA LEU A 50 -11.88 6.18 1.84
C LEU A 50 -11.74 7.65 1.43
N SER A 51 -12.47 8.56 2.08
CA SER A 51 -12.42 10.01 1.78
C SER A 51 -11.05 10.60 2.14
N GLN A 52 -10.51 10.24 3.29
CA GLN A 52 -9.18 10.66 3.76
C GLN A 52 -8.09 10.15 2.81
N ALA A 53 -8.11 8.86 2.45
CA ALA A 53 -7.15 8.30 1.50
C ALA A 53 -7.24 8.97 0.13
N LYS A 54 -8.46 9.23 -0.36
CA LYS A 54 -8.67 9.96 -1.62
C LYS A 54 -8.06 11.35 -1.56
N ALA A 55 -8.27 12.10 -0.47
CA ALA A 55 -7.72 13.45 -0.30
C ALA A 55 -6.18 13.47 -0.29
N VAL A 56 -5.54 12.47 0.34
CA VAL A 56 -4.07 12.32 0.28
C VAL A 56 -3.62 11.95 -1.13
N LYS A 57 -4.26 10.95 -1.76
CA LYS A 57 -3.89 10.47 -3.09
C LYS A 57 -4.05 11.51 -4.19
N THR A 58 -5.10 12.33 -4.14
CA THR A 58 -5.30 13.45 -5.07
C THR A 58 -4.18 14.49 -4.98
N TRP A 59 -3.68 14.75 -3.77
CA TRP A 59 -2.54 15.65 -3.58
C TRP A 59 -1.21 14.99 -4.00
N TYR A 60 -1.01 13.73 -3.64
CA TYR A 60 0.26 13.02 -3.82
C TYR A 60 0.51 12.64 -5.29
N TRP A 61 -0.47 12.05 -5.97
CA TRP A 61 -0.32 11.50 -7.33
C TRP A 61 -0.48 12.56 -8.41
N THR A 62 0.54 13.40 -8.57
CA THR A 62 0.63 14.33 -9.70
C THR A 62 1.05 13.61 -11.00
N PRO A 63 0.74 14.16 -12.19
CA PRO A 63 1.25 13.60 -13.44
C PRO A 63 2.78 13.49 -13.51
N ALA A 64 3.51 14.43 -12.88
CA ALA A 64 4.96 14.38 -12.77
C ALA A 64 5.41 13.16 -11.96
N ARG A 65 4.84 12.98 -10.76
CA ARG A 65 5.17 11.85 -9.89
C ARG A 65 4.81 10.50 -10.52
N VAL A 66 3.70 10.41 -11.26
CA VAL A 66 3.33 9.20 -12.01
C VAL A 66 4.38 8.86 -13.07
N ARG A 67 4.93 9.86 -13.78
CA ARG A 67 6.01 9.64 -14.75
C ARG A 67 7.32 9.24 -14.07
N GLU A 68 7.72 9.97 -13.03
CA GLU A 68 8.97 9.73 -12.29
C GLU A 68 9.01 8.34 -11.66
N THR A 69 7.90 7.90 -11.07
CA THR A 69 7.81 6.57 -10.43
C THR A 69 7.64 5.43 -11.43
N GLY A 70 7.32 5.71 -12.70
CA GLY A 70 7.05 4.68 -13.71
C GLY A 70 5.82 3.81 -13.40
N ILE A 71 4.96 4.23 -12.46
CA ILE A 71 3.79 3.45 -12.05
C ILE A 71 2.79 3.31 -13.19
N ARG A 72 2.42 2.07 -13.51
CA ARG A 72 1.47 1.76 -14.59
C ARG A 72 0.49 0.67 -14.19
N LYS A 73 -0.68 0.65 -14.84
CA LYS A 73 -1.70 -0.38 -14.60
C LYS A 73 -1.13 -1.76 -14.90
N VAL A 74 -1.49 -2.73 -14.06
CA VAL A 74 -1.21 -4.15 -14.32
C VAL A 74 -2.01 -4.59 -15.56
N SER A 75 -1.33 -5.27 -16.49
CA SER A 75 -1.95 -5.72 -17.74
C SER A 75 -2.97 -6.83 -17.49
N SER A 76 -3.85 -7.07 -18.46
CA SER A 76 -4.84 -8.15 -18.36
C SER A 76 -4.19 -9.53 -18.29
N GLU A 77 -3.08 -9.72 -18.99
CA GLU A 77 -2.30 -10.97 -18.99
C GLU A 77 -1.68 -11.23 -17.60
N GLU A 78 -1.09 -10.20 -17.00
CA GLU A 78 -0.50 -10.32 -15.66
C GLU A 78 -1.58 -10.52 -14.59
N LYS A 79 -2.74 -9.85 -14.71
CA LYS A 79 -3.92 -10.12 -13.86
C LYS A 79 -4.38 -11.57 -13.97
N ALA A 80 -4.48 -12.11 -15.18
CA ALA A 80 -4.86 -13.50 -15.40
C ALA A 80 -3.83 -14.47 -14.79
N ARG A 81 -2.53 -14.14 -14.87
CA ARG A 81 -1.46 -14.92 -14.23
C ARG A 81 -1.59 -14.90 -12.70
N ILE A 82 -1.84 -13.73 -12.11
CA ILE A 82 -2.07 -13.56 -10.67
C ILE A 82 -3.27 -14.37 -10.20
N ALA A 83 -4.40 -14.30 -10.90
CA ALA A 83 -5.59 -15.09 -10.59
C ALA A 83 -5.30 -16.59 -10.68
N LYS A 84 -4.69 -17.04 -11.77
CA LYS A 84 -4.41 -18.46 -12.01
C LYS A 84 -3.42 -19.07 -11.02
N GLU A 85 -2.31 -18.39 -10.74
CA GLU A 85 -1.18 -18.99 -10.01
C GLU A 85 -1.15 -18.60 -8.53
N LEU A 86 -1.60 -17.39 -8.18
CA LEU A 86 -1.66 -16.91 -6.80
C LEU A 86 -3.07 -17.03 -6.20
N GLY A 87 -4.09 -17.24 -7.05
CA GLY A 87 -5.48 -17.35 -6.64
C GLY A 87 -6.02 -16.06 -6.01
N ILE A 88 -5.59 -14.92 -6.56
CA ILE A 88 -6.12 -13.59 -6.24
C ILE A 88 -6.96 -13.15 -7.44
N GLU A 89 -8.28 -13.32 -7.33
CA GLU A 89 -9.20 -13.14 -8.46
C GLU A 89 -9.37 -11.68 -8.88
N ASP A 90 -9.36 -10.76 -7.92
CA ASP A 90 -9.50 -9.33 -8.19
C ASP A 90 -8.49 -8.50 -7.40
N ILE A 91 -7.60 -7.83 -8.12
CA ILE A 91 -6.65 -6.84 -7.59
C ILE A 91 -7.09 -5.40 -7.89
N GLY A 92 -8.28 -5.22 -8.47
CA GLY A 92 -8.88 -3.95 -8.84
C GLY A 92 -8.07 -3.19 -9.88
N VAL A 93 -7.96 -1.88 -9.68
CA VAL A 93 -7.19 -0.96 -10.54
C VAL A 93 -5.71 -0.91 -10.16
N PHE A 94 -5.15 -2.03 -9.69
CA PHE A 94 -3.76 -2.12 -9.27
C PHE A 94 -2.82 -1.53 -10.33
N ARG A 95 -1.96 -0.64 -9.88
CA ARG A 95 -0.88 -0.05 -10.64
C ARG A 95 0.40 -0.17 -9.82
N CYS A 96 1.51 -0.45 -10.47
CA CYS A 96 2.83 -0.51 -9.86
C CYS A 96 3.93 -0.20 -10.89
N ASN A 97 5.13 0.14 -10.43
CA ASN A 97 6.31 0.21 -11.30
C ASN A 97 6.82 -1.21 -11.63
N ARG A 98 7.83 -1.29 -12.50
CA ARG A 98 8.54 -2.52 -12.81
C ARG A 98 10.01 -2.29 -12.52
N ILE A 99 10.65 -3.27 -11.89
CA ILE A 99 12.04 -3.19 -11.48
C ILE A 99 12.80 -4.27 -12.22
N GLU A 100 13.84 -3.88 -12.95
CA GLU A 100 14.69 -4.81 -13.69
C GLU A 100 15.79 -5.33 -12.76
N CYS A 101 15.85 -6.64 -12.60
CA CYS A 101 16.94 -7.30 -11.89
C CYS A 101 18.13 -7.50 -12.84
N GLU A 102 19.35 -7.50 -12.30
CA GLU A 102 20.58 -7.81 -13.06
C GLU A 102 20.54 -9.18 -13.74
N CYS A 103 19.77 -10.13 -13.22
CA CYS A 103 19.57 -11.44 -13.84
C CYS A 103 18.63 -11.42 -15.07
N GLY A 104 18.15 -10.24 -15.48
CA GLY A 104 17.23 -10.04 -16.61
C GLY A 104 15.76 -10.31 -16.29
N HIS A 105 15.43 -10.67 -15.04
CA HIS A 105 14.04 -10.82 -14.61
C HIS A 105 13.42 -9.45 -14.29
N VAL A 106 12.14 -9.28 -14.60
CA VAL A 106 11.39 -8.05 -14.30
C VAL A 106 10.44 -8.31 -13.13
N TYR A 107 10.68 -7.64 -12.02
CA TYR A 107 9.83 -7.69 -10.84
C TYR A 107 8.64 -6.74 -11.01
N GLY A 108 7.42 -7.28 -10.89
CA GLY A 108 6.16 -6.57 -11.09
C GLY A 108 5.10 -6.88 -10.04
N ALA A 109 3.82 -6.76 -10.43
CA ALA A 109 2.72 -6.98 -9.49
C ALA A 109 2.66 -8.44 -9.06
N PHE A 110 2.92 -9.35 -9.99
CA PHE A 110 2.92 -10.77 -9.67
C PHE A 110 3.96 -11.10 -8.60
N GLU A 111 5.21 -10.70 -8.81
CA GLU A 111 6.32 -11.00 -7.92
C GLU A 111 6.11 -10.32 -6.56
N PHE A 112 5.59 -9.09 -6.55
CA PHE A 112 5.21 -8.39 -5.34
C PHE A 112 4.15 -9.13 -4.51
N LEU A 113 3.09 -9.61 -5.16
CA LEU A 113 2.04 -10.36 -4.48
C LEU A 113 2.51 -11.76 -4.06
N GLN A 114 3.34 -12.41 -4.87
CA GLN A 114 3.97 -13.68 -4.53
C GLN A 114 4.84 -13.54 -3.28
N GLN A 115 5.69 -12.52 -3.22
CA GLN A 115 6.51 -12.23 -2.05
C GLN A 115 5.63 -11.90 -0.83
N GLY A 116 4.59 -11.07 -0.99
CA GLY A 116 3.65 -10.78 0.08
C GLY A 116 2.95 -12.03 0.64
N ILE A 117 2.59 -12.99 -0.22
CA ILE A 117 2.02 -14.28 0.22
C ILE A 117 3.06 -15.09 0.99
N LYS A 118 4.32 -15.13 0.52
CA LYS A 118 5.42 -15.84 1.18
C LYS A 118 5.69 -15.29 2.58
N GLU A 119 5.64 -13.97 2.75
CA GLU A 119 6.02 -13.27 3.99
C GLU A 119 4.88 -13.16 5.01
N HIS A 120 3.65 -12.93 4.53
CA HIS A 120 2.51 -12.60 5.40
C HIS A 120 1.40 -13.65 5.36
N GLY A 121 1.51 -14.63 4.46
CA GLY A 121 0.48 -15.61 4.21
C GLY A 121 -0.63 -15.07 3.30
N ARG A 122 -1.28 -16.00 2.59
CA ARG A 122 -2.29 -15.67 1.58
C ARG A 122 -3.49 -14.93 2.15
N SER A 123 -3.95 -15.27 3.36
CA SER A 123 -5.14 -14.60 3.92
C SER A 123 -4.90 -13.13 4.18
N ALA A 124 -3.70 -12.76 4.67
CA ALA A 124 -3.35 -11.36 4.92
C ALA A 124 -3.35 -10.54 3.62
N VAL A 125 -2.77 -11.09 2.54
CA VAL A 125 -2.77 -10.45 1.22
C VAL A 125 -4.19 -10.30 0.68
N LEU A 126 -5.03 -11.33 0.79
CA LEU A 126 -6.42 -11.26 0.34
C LEU A 126 -7.24 -10.25 1.15
N SER A 127 -7.00 -10.13 2.46
CA SER A 127 -7.69 -9.15 3.32
C SER A 127 -7.46 -7.71 2.86
N VAL A 128 -6.29 -7.40 2.28
CA VAL A 128 -6.00 -6.06 1.74
C VAL A 128 -6.92 -5.73 0.55
N PHE A 129 -7.20 -6.71 -0.30
CA PHE A 129 -8.10 -6.52 -1.45
C PHE A 129 -9.59 -6.58 -1.09
N ALA A 130 -9.92 -7.22 0.03
CA ALA A 130 -11.29 -7.31 0.53
C ALA A 130 -11.74 -6.09 1.36
N MET A 131 -10.89 -5.06 1.52
CA MET A 131 -11.26 -3.86 2.26
C MET A 131 -12.26 -3.00 1.47
N GLU A 132 -13.47 -2.86 2.01
CA GLU A 132 -14.54 -2.08 1.38
C GLU A 132 -14.69 -0.67 1.95
N ASN A 133 -14.47 -0.49 3.26
CA ASN A 133 -14.80 0.74 3.99
C ASN A 133 -13.58 1.51 4.50
N ALA A 134 -12.39 0.96 4.32
CA ALA A 134 -11.14 1.52 4.79
C ALA A 134 -10.08 1.47 3.69
N ALA A 135 -9.07 2.31 3.84
CA ALA A 135 -7.89 2.30 3.02
C ALA A 135 -6.64 2.19 3.87
N VAL A 136 -5.63 1.51 3.35
CA VAL A 136 -4.30 1.35 3.95
C VAL A 136 -3.30 2.11 3.10
N MET A 137 -2.62 3.06 3.74
CA MET A 137 -1.57 3.87 3.13
C MET A 137 -0.24 3.57 3.80
N ARG A 138 0.69 2.95 3.07
CA ARG A 138 2.04 2.66 3.55
C ARG A 138 2.99 3.79 3.14
N ILE A 139 3.47 4.53 4.12
CA ILE A 139 4.35 5.68 3.93
C ILE A 139 5.79 5.23 4.16
N ASN A 140 6.67 5.48 3.18
CA ASN A 140 8.06 5.04 3.17
C ASN A 140 8.24 3.60 3.70
N PRO A 141 7.50 2.61 3.16
CA PRO A 141 7.61 1.24 3.65
C PRO A 141 9.05 0.72 3.45
N PRO A 142 9.63 0.03 4.46
CA PRO A 142 10.97 -0.55 4.38
C PRO A 142 10.93 -1.88 3.62
N ASP A 143 10.24 -1.94 2.48
CA ASP A 143 10.04 -3.16 1.72
C ASP A 143 11.40 -3.62 1.14
N LEU A 144 11.83 -4.82 1.51
CA LEU A 144 13.03 -5.47 0.98
C LEU A 144 12.62 -6.41 -0.15
N LEU A 145 12.62 -5.91 -1.37
CA LEU A 145 12.20 -6.71 -2.52
C LEU A 145 13.29 -7.72 -2.88
N VAL A 146 12.91 -8.97 -3.08
CA VAL A 146 13.82 -10.05 -3.43
C VAL A 146 13.45 -10.59 -4.81
N CYS A 147 14.40 -10.65 -5.72
CA CYS A 147 14.19 -11.26 -7.03
C CYS A 147 13.88 -12.77 -6.86
N PRO A 148 12.75 -13.29 -7.36
CA PRO A 148 12.41 -14.70 -7.20
C PRO A 148 13.29 -15.65 -8.03
N ASN A 149 14.09 -15.13 -8.97
CA ASN A 149 14.92 -15.94 -9.85
C ASN A 149 16.35 -16.13 -9.35
N CYS A 150 16.93 -15.11 -8.71
CA CYS A 150 18.33 -15.15 -8.25
C CYS A 150 18.48 -14.86 -6.75
N ASP A 151 17.38 -14.64 -6.03
CA ASP A 151 17.33 -14.36 -4.59
C ASP A 151 18.10 -13.10 -4.13
N GLU A 152 18.52 -12.25 -5.07
CA GLU A 152 19.19 -10.97 -4.77
C GLU A 152 18.19 -9.88 -4.38
N LEU A 153 18.63 -8.96 -3.52
CA LEU A 153 17.89 -7.76 -3.15
C LEU A 153 17.81 -6.80 -4.35
N LEU A 154 16.61 -6.30 -4.63
CA LEU A 154 16.43 -5.29 -5.66
C LEU A 154 16.76 -3.89 -5.09
N PRO A 155 17.55 -3.07 -5.81
CA PRO A 155 17.99 -1.78 -5.32
C PRO A 155 16.88 -0.72 -5.35
N GLU A 156 15.84 -0.93 -6.15
CA GLU A 156 14.72 -0.01 -6.31
C GLU A 156 13.56 -0.33 -5.38
N ARG A 157 12.74 0.70 -5.08
CA ARG A 157 11.53 0.56 -4.27
C ARG A 157 10.32 0.22 -5.14
N MET A 158 9.43 -0.62 -4.61
CA MET A 158 8.15 -0.91 -5.26
C MET A 158 7.15 0.19 -4.92
N THR A 159 6.71 0.89 -5.95
CA THR A 159 5.68 1.91 -5.90
C THR A 159 4.37 1.34 -6.42
N TYR A 160 3.31 1.32 -5.61
CA TYR A 160 2.04 0.68 -5.96
C TYR A 160 0.82 1.41 -5.39
N ASP A 161 -0.33 1.22 -6.05
CA ASP A 161 -1.63 1.74 -5.62
C ASP A 161 -2.78 0.97 -6.28
N ASN A 162 -3.84 0.67 -5.54
CA ASN A 162 -5.06 0.02 -6.04
C ASN A 162 -6.34 0.83 -5.76
N GLY A 163 -6.22 2.01 -5.13
CA GLY A 163 -7.36 2.80 -4.65
C GLY A 163 -7.58 2.69 -3.14
N THR A 164 -7.61 1.48 -2.56
CA THR A 164 -7.77 1.24 -1.10
C THR A 164 -6.48 0.76 -0.43
N TYR A 165 -5.49 0.32 -1.19
CA TYR A 165 -4.16 -0.06 -0.72
C TYR A 165 -3.10 0.59 -1.60
N GLY A 166 -2.05 1.15 -1.01
CA GLY A 166 -0.95 1.72 -1.78
C GLY A 166 0.15 2.27 -0.90
N CYS A 167 1.25 2.65 -1.55
CA CYS A 167 2.36 3.31 -0.88
C CYS A 167 2.57 4.75 -1.36
N CYS A 168 3.21 5.53 -0.51
CA CYS A 168 3.69 6.88 -0.81
C CYS A 168 5.10 7.02 -0.25
N PHE A 169 5.98 7.67 -1.00
CA PHE A 169 7.34 7.94 -0.61
C PHE A 169 7.55 9.45 -0.48
N GLY A 170 8.25 9.84 0.58
CA GLY A 170 8.77 11.19 0.72
C GLY A 170 9.82 11.49 -0.34
N THR A 171 10.05 12.77 -0.57
CA THR A 171 11.29 13.20 -1.22
C THR A 171 12.38 13.10 -0.16
N GLU A 172 13.36 12.23 -0.39
CA GLU A 172 14.65 12.38 0.30
C GLU A 172 15.24 13.69 -0.24
N GLU A 173 15.32 14.72 0.61
CA GLU A 173 16.29 15.81 0.40
C GLU A 173 17.68 15.33 0.83
#